data_AF-A0A8T3L165-F1
#
_entry.id   AF-A0A8T3L165-F1
#
_cell.length_a   1.000
_cell.length_b   1.000
_cell.length_c   1.000
_cell.angle_alpha   90.00
_cell.angle_beta   90.00
_cell.angle_gamma   90.00
#
_symmetry.space_group_name_H-M   'P 1'
#
loop_
_entity.id
_entity.type
_entity.pdbx_description
1 polymer ?
#
loop_
_entity_poly.entity_id
_entity_poly.type
_entity_poly.pdbx_seq_one_letter_code
_entity_poly.pdbx_strand_id
1 'polypeptide(L)'
;MTLTGNIYAAVLAAFFVGALFFYTDSQTSRLLQLHSTVYDTIGDIERFEEQLDLHLLKASFFIYYNFDHSHSQLRKIRKRIAEIRENAYLQDPVFAETLAEFGQYEVKLAEKEELILRFATINSLIQNSTTHIPSLTARYLSLFEQSDGQYFKELSRITSAVFLASRSLDKDFLTELRQGVNRLQEYHFKNDAQARMALTLGLTY
;
A
#
# COMPACT_ATOMS: atom_id res chain seq x y z
N MET A 1 62.20 -12.11 46.89
CA MET A 1 60.73 -12.00 46.72
C MET A 1 60.07 -12.77 47.84
N THR A 2 59.35 -12.10 48.74
CA THR A 2 58.66 -12.75 49.85
C THR A 2 57.41 -13.47 49.33
N LEU A 3 57.13 -14.65 49.86
CA LEU A 3 55.98 -15.50 49.49
C LEU A 3 54.65 -14.71 49.49
N THR A 4 54.54 -13.74 50.41
CA THR A 4 53.40 -12.82 50.52
C THR A 4 53.24 -11.88 49.32
N GLY A 5 54.33 -11.36 48.74
CA GLY A 5 54.28 -10.51 47.56
C GLY A 5 53.74 -11.24 46.32
N ASN A 6 54.06 -12.53 46.17
CA ASN A 6 53.55 -13.36 45.08
C ASN A 6 52.04 -13.64 45.24
N ILE A 7 51.56 -13.81 46.48
CA ILE A 7 50.13 -14.01 46.77
C ILE A 7 49.34 -12.73 46.45
N TYR A 8 49.83 -11.55 46.85
CA TYR A 8 49.17 -10.28 46.51
C TYR A 8 49.13 -10.03 45.01
N ALA A 9 50.22 -10.32 44.29
CA ALA A 9 50.27 -10.21 42.83
C ALA A 9 49.26 -11.16 42.15
N ALA A 10 49.13 -12.41 42.64
CA ALA A 10 48.18 -13.37 42.12
C ALA A 10 46.71 -12.94 42.34
N VAL A 11 46.39 -12.39 43.52
CA VAL A 11 45.05 -11.87 43.82
C VAL A 11 44.71 -10.66 42.95
N LEU A 12 45.65 -9.74 42.76
CA LEU A 12 45.49 -8.59 41.84
C LEU A 12 45.27 -9.04 40.40
N ALA A 13 46.07 -9.99 39.92
CA ALA A 13 45.91 -10.56 38.58
C ALA A 13 44.53 -11.24 38.42
N ALA A 14 44.09 -12.03 39.40
CA ALA A 14 42.77 -12.66 39.40
C ALA A 14 41.64 -11.62 39.39
N PHE A 15 41.78 -10.53 40.15
CA PHE A 15 40.82 -9.42 40.13
C PHE A 15 40.75 -8.74 38.76
N PHE A 16 41.90 -8.43 38.14
CA PHE A 16 41.94 -7.82 36.81
C PHE A 16 41.34 -8.74 35.74
N VAL A 17 41.65 -10.04 35.79
CA VAL A 17 41.06 -11.03 34.87
C VAL A 17 39.55 -11.13 35.08
N GLY A 18 39.08 -11.17 36.33
CA GLY A 18 37.65 -11.20 36.64
C GLY A 18 36.91 -9.93 36.18
N ALA A 19 37.50 -8.75 36.40
CA ALA A 19 36.95 -7.49 35.94
C ALA A 19 36.92 -7.37 34.42
N LEU A 20 37.99 -7.82 33.74
CA LEU A 20 38.06 -7.84 32.29
C LEU A 20 37.04 -8.81 31.69
N PHE A 21 36.89 -10.01 32.28
CA PHE A 21 35.88 -10.98 31.88
C PHE A 21 34.46 -10.40 32.00
N PHE A 22 34.14 -9.77 33.13
CA PHE A 22 32.83 -9.15 33.34
C PHE A 22 32.57 -7.99 32.37
N TYR A 23 33.60 -7.19 32.08
CA TYR A 23 33.51 -6.12 31.09
C TYR A 23 33.26 -6.67 29.68
N THR A 24 34.00 -7.72 29.27
CA THR A 24 33.79 -8.35 27.96
C THR A 24 32.41 -9.00 27.86
N ASP A 25 31.97 -9.72 28.89
CA ASP A 25 30.66 -10.37 28.90
C ASP A 25 29.52 -9.35 28.80
N SER A 26 29.61 -8.24 29.54
CA SER A 26 28.64 -7.15 29.47
C SER A 26 28.60 -6.50 28.08
N GLN A 27 29.75 -6.27 27.45
CA GLN A 27 29.82 -5.63 26.12
C GLN A 27 29.35 -6.58 25.02
N THR A 28 29.74 -7.86 25.08
CA THR A 28 29.29 -8.89 24.14
C THR A 28 27.78 -9.09 24.26
N SER A 29 27.23 -9.17 25.47
CA SER A 29 25.78 -9.30 25.69
C SER A 29 25.02 -8.11 25.12
N ARG A 30 25.52 -6.89 25.31
CA ARG A 30 24.91 -5.67 24.75
C ARG A 30 24.96 -5.67 23.22
N LEU A 31 26.08 -6.06 22.63
CA LEU A 31 26.24 -6.16 21.17
C LEU A 31 25.27 -7.19 20.57
N LEU A 32 25.16 -8.37 21.19
CA LEU A 32 24.24 -9.42 20.77
C LEU A 32 22.77 -8.98 20.84
N GLN A 33 22.37 -8.28 21.91
CA GLN A 33 21.02 -7.73 22.04
C GLN A 33 20.71 -6.70 20.95
N LEU A 34 21.67 -5.82 20.63
CA LEU A 34 21.51 -4.83 19.56
C LEU A 34 21.37 -5.50 18.19
N HIS A 35 22.24 -6.47 17.87
CA HIS A 35 22.12 -7.24 16.63
C HIS A 35 20.77 -7.97 16.55
N SER A 36 20.36 -8.66 17.61
CA SER A 36 19.05 -9.34 17.66
C SER A 36 17.91 -8.36 17.35
N THR A 37 17.93 -7.18 17.98
CA THR A 37 16.88 -6.17 17.78
C THR A 37 16.81 -5.70 16.33
N VAL A 38 17.95 -5.46 15.69
CA VAL A 38 17.99 -5.05 14.27
C VAL A 38 17.49 -6.19 13.39
N TYR A 39 17.96 -7.42 13.60
CA TYR A 39 17.50 -8.59 12.86
C TYR A 39 15.99 -8.83 13.01
N ASP A 40 15.46 -8.72 14.22
CA ASP A 40 14.03 -8.86 14.50
C ASP A 40 13.22 -7.77 13.79
N THR A 41 13.76 -6.54 13.74
CA THR A 41 13.11 -5.41 13.04
C THR A 41 13.07 -5.64 11.53
N ILE A 42 14.15 -6.17 10.95
CA ILE A 42 14.22 -6.54 9.53
C ILE A 42 13.25 -7.68 9.22
N GLY A 43 13.25 -8.74 10.02
CA GLY A 43 12.31 -9.86 9.85
C GLY A 43 10.85 -9.42 9.99
N ASP A 44 10.56 -8.45 10.85
CA ASP A 44 9.24 -7.85 10.95
C ASP A 44 8.85 -7.07 9.68
N ILE A 45 9.77 -6.30 9.09
CA ILE A 45 9.55 -5.59 7.83
C ILE A 45 9.21 -6.59 6.71
N GLU A 46 10.03 -7.63 6.55
CA GLU A 46 9.83 -8.67 5.55
C GLU A 46 8.46 -9.34 5.71
N ARG A 47 8.12 -9.73 6.95
CA ARG A 47 6.81 -10.34 7.25
C ARG A 47 5.64 -9.41 6.93
N PHE A 48 5.75 -8.12 7.24
CA PHE A 48 4.68 -7.16 6.89
C PHE A 48 4.59 -6.93 5.39
N GLU A 49 5.71 -6.98 4.67
CA GLU A 49 5.75 -6.89 3.22
C GLU A 49 5.10 -8.11 2.55
N GLU A 50 5.39 -9.32 3.02
CA GLU A 50 4.72 -10.55 2.56
C GLU A 50 3.20 -10.48 2.78
N GLN A 51 2.77 -9.99 3.96
CA GLN A 51 1.35 -9.79 4.25
C GLN A 51 0.72 -8.75 3.32
N LEU A 52 1.42 -7.64 3.06
CA LEU A 52 0.98 -6.63 2.11
C LEU A 52 0.80 -7.23 0.72
N ASP A 53 1.78 -7.98 0.23
CA ASP A 53 1.74 -8.60 -1.09
C ASP A 53 0.60 -9.62 -1.21
N LEU A 54 0.36 -10.42 -0.17
CA LEU A 54 -0.80 -11.32 -0.09
C LEU A 54 -2.12 -10.55 -0.21
N HIS A 55 -2.23 -9.41 0.49
CA HIS A 55 -3.43 -8.57 0.45
C HIS A 55 -3.63 -7.94 -0.94
N LEU A 56 -2.56 -7.48 -1.59
CA LEU A 56 -2.62 -6.94 -2.96
C LEU A 56 -2.99 -8.01 -3.98
N LEU A 57 -2.44 -9.22 -3.84
CA LEU A 57 -2.80 -10.36 -4.69
C LEU A 57 -4.27 -10.73 -4.52
N LYS A 58 -4.80 -10.75 -3.29
CA LYS A 58 -6.24 -10.96 -3.08
C LYS A 58 -7.04 -9.82 -3.73
N ALA A 59 -6.61 -8.59 -3.55
CA ALA A 59 -7.27 -7.43 -4.14
C ALA A 59 -7.29 -7.44 -5.67
N SER A 60 -6.35 -8.11 -6.33
CA SER A 60 -6.37 -8.28 -7.79
C SER A 60 -7.40 -9.30 -8.27
N PHE A 61 -7.90 -10.19 -7.41
CA PHE A 61 -8.94 -11.15 -7.77
C PHE A 61 -10.35 -10.71 -7.35
N PHE A 62 -10.47 -9.82 -6.36
CA PHE A 62 -11.74 -9.40 -5.80
C PHE A 62 -12.01 -7.91 -6.03
N ILE A 63 -13.08 -7.59 -6.79
CA ILE A 63 -13.53 -6.20 -7.04
C ILE A 63 -13.85 -5.45 -5.73
N TYR A 64 -14.44 -6.15 -4.76
CA TYR A 64 -14.88 -5.59 -3.48
C TYR A 64 -13.85 -5.82 -2.38
N TYR A 65 -12.64 -5.35 -2.59
CA TYR A 65 -11.56 -5.54 -1.63
C TYR A 65 -11.39 -4.33 -0.69
N ASN A 66 -11.28 -4.59 0.62
CA ASN A 66 -10.98 -3.55 1.60
C ASN A 66 -9.45 -3.30 1.71
N PHE A 67 -9.00 -2.12 1.30
CA PHE A 67 -7.60 -1.69 1.34
C PHE A 67 -7.08 -1.26 2.71
N ASP A 68 -7.92 -1.21 3.75
CA ASP A 68 -7.50 -0.87 5.13
C ASP A 68 -6.36 -1.76 5.63
N HIS A 69 -6.40 -3.04 5.28
CA HIS A 69 -5.34 -3.97 5.65
C HIS A 69 -4.01 -3.61 4.99
N SER A 70 -4.02 -3.28 3.69
CA SER A 70 -2.82 -2.85 2.97
C SER A 70 -2.24 -1.56 3.56
N HIS A 71 -3.08 -0.58 3.87
CA HIS A 71 -2.65 0.65 4.56
C HIS A 71 -2.08 0.39 5.95
N SER A 72 -2.68 -0.53 6.70
CA SER A 72 -2.18 -0.93 8.02
C SER A 72 -0.77 -1.54 7.92
N GLN A 73 -0.52 -2.43 6.95
CA GLN A 73 0.80 -3.03 6.77
C GLN A 73 1.84 -2.00 6.34
N LEU A 74 1.53 -1.12 5.39
CA LEU A 74 2.42 -0.01 5.00
C LEU A 74 2.80 0.87 6.20
N ARG A 75 1.84 1.19 7.07
CA ARG A 75 2.09 1.97 8.29
C ARG A 75 3.04 1.24 9.26
N LYS A 76 2.88 -0.09 9.40
CA LYS A 76 3.77 -0.90 10.25
C LYS A 76 5.18 -0.96 9.67
N ILE A 77 5.33 -1.16 8.36
CA ILE A 77 6.63 -1.15 7.68
C ILE A 77 7.33 0.20 7.91
N ARG A 78 6.64 1.32 7.63
CA ARG A 78 7.18 2.67 7.87
C ARG A 78 7.63 2.88 9.31
N LYS A 79 6.83 2.40 10.27
CA LYS A 79 7.20 2.48 11.68
C LYS A 79 8.49 1.72 11.97
N ARG A 80 8.65 0.49 11.47
CA ARG A 80 9.88 -0.29 11.65
C ARG A 80 11.09 0.35 10.96
N ILE A 81 10.92 0.92 9.77
CA ILE A 81 11.98 1.68 9.09
C ILE A 81 12.42 2.88 9.94
N ALA A 82 11.47 3.63 10.50
CA ALA A 82 11.78 4.76 11.38
C ALA A 82 12.58 4.30 12.62
N GLU A 83 12.22 3.16 13.22
CA GLU A 83 12.96 2.56 14.34
C GLU A 83 14.40 2.19 13.96
N ILE A 84 14.64 1.68 12.73
CA ILE A 84 16.00 1.43 12.20
C ILE A 84 16.76 2.75 12.05
N ARG A 85 16.12 3.78 11.48
CA ARG A 85 16.75 5.10 11.25
C ARG A 85 17.12 5.79 12.56
N GLU A 86 16.29 5.68 13.59
CA GLU A 86 16.52 6.30 14.89
C GLU A 86 17.42 5.47 15.80
N ASN A 87 17.83 4.26 15.39
CA ASN A 87 18.68 3.39 16.17
C ASN A 87 20.12 3.93 16.25
N ALA A 88 20.50 4.40 17.44
CA ALA A 88 21.82 4.97 17.70
C ALA A 88 23.00 4.04 17.35
N TYR A 89 22.81 2.72 17.39
CA TYR A 89 23.86 1.75 17.03
C TYR A 89 24.16 1.77 15.52
N LEU A 90 23.12 1.92 14.69
CA LEU A 90 23.27 1.95 13.24
C LEU A 90 23.80 3.30 12.73
N GLN A 91 23.82 4.34 13.56
CA GLN A 91 24.40 5.65 13.24
C GLN A 91 25.94 5.67 13.31
N ASP A 92 26.57 4.59 13.77
CA ASP A 92 28.03 4.47 13.71
C ASP A 92 28.51 4.46 12.25
N PRO A 93 29.58 5.19 11.89
CA PRO A 93 30.15 5.19 10.54
C PRO A 93 30.43 3.80 9.96
N VAL A 94 30.66 2.79 10.80
CA VAL A 94 30.85 1.39 10.38
C VAL A 94 29.62 0.83 9.64
N PHE A 95 28.41 1.34 9.92
CA PHE A 95 27.15 0.89 9.32
C PHE A 95 26.60 1.86 8.25
N ALA A 96 27.40 2.81 7.79
CA ALA A 96 26.96 3.82 6.82
C ALA A 96 26.40 3.21 5.52
N GLU A 97 26.98 2.11 5.05
CA GLU A 97 26.51 1.39 3.86
C GLU A 97 25.12 0.75 4.09
N THR A 98 24.94 0.06 5.20
CA THR A 98 23.64 -0.53 5.57
C THR A 98 22.55 0.53 5.69
N LEU A 99 22.84 1.68 6.31
CA LEU A 99 21.90 2.80 6.36
C LEU A 99 21.57 3.35 4.96
N ALA A 100 22.55 3.41 4.06
CA ALA A 100 22.33 3.83 2.69
C ALA A 100 21.42 2.86 1.92
N GLU A 101 21.60 1.54 2.10
CA GLU A 101 20.70 0.52 1.54
C GLU A 101 19.28 0.65 2.08
N PHE A 102 19.10 0.89 3.38
CA PHE A 102 17.78 1.17 3.96
C PHE A 102 17.14 2.42 3.37
N GLY A 103 17.93 3.47 3.12
CA GLY A 103 17.44 4.66 2.43
C GLY A 103 16.95 4.36 1.01
N GLN A 104 17.65 3.50 0.27
CA GLN A 104 17.18 3.06 -1.06
C GLN A 104 15.91 2.21 -0.96
N TYR A 105 15.81 1.35 0.05
CA TYR A 105 14.60 0.58 0.31
C TYR A 105 13.41 1.49 0.62
N GLU A 106 13.58 2.54 1.41
CA GLU A 106 12.52 3.51 1.74
C GLU A 106 12.00 4.21 0.47
N VAL A 107 12.89 4.57 -0.46
CA VAL A 107 12.50 5.13 -1.77
C VAL A 107 11.66 4.13 -2.56
N LYS A 108 12.10 2.87 -2.68
CA LYS A 108 11.34 1.82 -3.37
C LYS A 108 9.99 1.54 -2.72
N LEU A 109 9.92 1.59 -1.39
CA LEU A 109 8.67 1.43 -0.66
C LEU A 109 7.69 2.58 -0.98
N ALA A 110 8.18 3.81 -1.06
CA ALA A 110 7.36 4.97 -1.44
C ALA A 110 6.80 4.83 -2.86
N GLU A 111 7.62 4.35 -3.82
CA GLU A 111 7.16 4.04 -5.17
C GLU A 111 6.09 2.94 -5.17
N LYS A 112 6.31 1.85 -4.41
CA LYS A 112 5.33 0.76 -4.25
C LYS A 112 4.01 1.27 -3.67
N GLU A 113 4.07 2.15 -2.67
CA GLU A 113 2.88 2.75 -2.05
C GLU A 113 2.08 3.61 -3.03
N GLU A 114 2.74 4.40 -3.87
CA GLU A 114 2.06 5.17 -4.92
C GLU A 114 1.30 4.24 -5.88
N LEU A 115 1.92 3.13 -6.29
CA LEU A 115 1.27 2.14 -7.15
C LEU A 115 0.07 1.48 -6.45
N ILE A 116 0.18 1.17 -5.16
CA ILE A 116 -0.93 0.62 -4.36
C ILE A 116 -2.08 1.61 -4.29
N LEU A 117 -1.80 2.91 -4.07
CA LEU A 117 -2.83 3.95 -4.02
C LEU A 117 -3.54 4.11 -5.37
N ARG A 118 -2.79 4.10 -6.47
CA ARG A 118 -3.36 4.14 -7.83
C ARG A 118 -4.26 2.93 -8.08
N PHE A 119 -3.79 1.73 -7.73
CA PHE A 119 -4.56 0.50 -7.85
C PHE A 119 -5.86 0.55 -7.02
N ALA A 120 -5.78 0.97 -5.75
CA ALA A 120 -6.96 1.12 -4.88
C ALA A 120 -7.96 2.14 -5.43
N THR A 121 -7.48 3.25 -5.99
CA THR A 121 -8.31 4.28 -6.60
C THR A 121 -9.05 3.74 -7.82
N ILE A 122 -8.35 3.02 -8.71
CA ILE A 122 -8.97 2.42 -9.90
C ILE A 122 -10.03 1.40 -9.51
N ASN A 123 -9.73 0.52 -8.55
CA ASN A 123 -10.70 -0.47 -8.07
C ASN A 123 -11.93 0.19 -7.45
N SER A 124 -11.76 1.25 -6.65
CA SER A 124 -12.88 2.02 -6.09
C SER A 124 -13.75 2.65 -7.18
N LEU A 125 -13.13 3.23 -8.22
CA LEU A 125 -13.85 3.77 -9.38
C LEU A 125 -14.66 2.68 -10.10
N ILE A 126 -14.06 1.52 -10.36
CA ILE A 126 -14.74 0.38 -10.98
C ILE A 126 -15.91 -0.07 -10.10
N GLN A 127 -15.69 -0.27 -8.79
CA GLN A 127 -16.72 -0.70 -7.84
C GLN A 127 -17.91 0.26 -7.82
N ASN A 128 -17.66 1.57 -7.69
CA ASN A 128 -18.71 2.58 -7.70
C ASN A 128 -19.44 2.60 -9.06
N SER A 129 -18.69 2.50 -10.16
CA SER A 129 -19.24 2.47 -11.51
C SER A 129 -20.16 1.27 -11.72
N THR A 130 -19.75 0.07 -11.29
CA THR A 130 -20.55 -1.16 -11.39
C THR A 130 -21.82 -1.11 -10.55
N THR A 131 -21.86 -0.28 -9.51
CA THR A 131 -23.06 -0.09 -8.68
C THR A 131 -24.01 0.94 -9.29
N HIS A 132 -23.49 2.09 -9.73
CA HIS A 132 -24.31 3.24 -10.13
C HIS A 132 -24.72 3.23 -11.61
N ILE A 133 -23.81 2.92 -12.53
CA ILE A 133 -24.08 3.04 -13.98
C ILE A 133 -25.18 2.06 -14.45
N PRO A 134 -25.20 0.78 -14.03
CA PRO A 134 -26.31 -0.11 -14.36
C PRO A 134 -27.65 0.36 -13.80
N SER A 135 -27.66 0.95 -12.60
CA SER A 135 -28.87 1.51 -11.98
C SER A 135 -29.42 2.70 -12.78
N LEU A 136 -28.54 3.61 -13.23
CA LEU A 136 -28.93 4.71 -14.13
C LEU A 136 -29.48 4.19 -15.45
N THR A 137 -28.88 3.14 -16.01
CA THR A 137 -29.35 2.50 -17.24
C THR A 137 -30.72 1.87 -17.10
N ALA A 138 -30.94 1.11 -16.02
CA ALA A 138 -32.24 0.54 -15.71
C ALA A 138 -33.30 1.63 -15.49
N ARG A 139 -32.94 2.72 -14.80
CA ARG A 139 -33.84 3.86 -14.58
C ARG A 139 -34.21 4.56 -15.88
N TYR A 140 -33.25 4.77 -16.78
CA TYR A 140 -33.51 5.31 -18.12
C TYR A 140 -34.50 4.43 -18.90
N LEU A 141 -34.26 3.10 -18.93
CA LEU A 141 -35.18 2.15 -19.58
C LEU A 141 -36.59 2.18 -19.00
N SER A 142 -36.72 2.34 -17.67
CA SER A 142 -38.04 2.37 -17.01
C SER A 142 -38.84 3.65 -17.29
N LEU A 143 -38.17 4.76 -17.59
CA LEU A 143 -38.81 6.08 -17.72
C LEU A 143 -39.07 6.48 -19.18
N PHE A 144 -38.34 5.91 -20.13
CA PHE A 144 -38.44 6.24 -21.55
C PHE A 144 -38.98 5.05 -22.36
N GLU A 145 -40.32 4.93 -22.45
CA GLU A 145 -41.02 3.88 -23.22
C GLU A 145 -40.68 3.91 -24.73
N GLN A 146 -40.35 5.10 -25.27
CA GLN A 146 -39.76 5.28 -26.60
C GLN A 146 -38.35 5.86 -26.44
N SER A 147 -37.41 4.99 -26.09
CA SER A 147 -36.01 5.36 -25.86
C SER A 147 -35.39 5.95 -27.12
N ASP A 148 -34.65 7.07 -26.99
CA ASP A 148 -33.74 7.49 -28.03
C ASP A 148 -32.65 6.41 -28.19
N GLY A 149 -32.73 5.67 -29.29
CA GLY A 149 -31.92 4.47 -29.51
C GLY A 149 -30.41 4.75 -29.55
N GLN A 150 -30.01 5.97 -29.91
CA GLN A 150 -28.60 6.36 -29.94
C GLN A 150 -28.06 6.64 -28.53
N TYR A 151 -28.81 7.37 -27.69
CA TYR A 151 -28.47 7.56 -26.27
C TYR A 151 -28.42 6.22 -25.53
N PHE A 152 -29.42 5.36 -25.76
CA PHE A 152 -29.45 4.03 -25.15
C PHE A 152 -28.24 3.17 -25.54
N LYS A 153 -27.81 3.23 -26.81
CA LYS A 153 -26.66 2.49 -27.31
C LYS A 153 -25.37 2.93 -26.61
N GLU A 154 -25.17 4.24 -26.42
CA GLU A 154 -24.00 4.75 -25.69
C GLU A 154 -24.06 4.38 -24.20
N LEU A 155 -25.22 4.51 -23.56
CA LEU A 155 -25.43 4.12 -22.16
C LEU A 155 -25.17 2.62 -21.93
N SER A 156 -25.63 1.77 -22.86
CA SER A 156 -25.40 0.31 -22.85
C SER A 156 -23.94 -0.06 -23.10
N ARG A 157 -23.25 0.69 -23.97
CA ARG A 157 -21.81 0.54 -24.23
C ARG A 157 -21.01 0.84 -22.97
N ILE A 158 -21.31 1.95 -22.28
CA ILE A 158 -20.65 2.32 -21.02
C ILE A 158 -20.93 1.27 -19.95
N THR A 159 -22.18 0.83 -19.81
CA THR A 159 -22.54 -0.21 -18.84
C THR A 159 -21.80 -1.52 -19.10
N SER A 160 -21.71 -1.93 -20.37
CA SER A 160 -20.94 -3.12 -20.76
C SER A 160 -19.45 -2.97 -20.44
N ALA A 161 -18.85 -1.82 -20.75
CA ALA A 161 -17.45 -1.53 -20.46
C ALA A 161 -17.16 -1.60 -18.95
N VAL A 162 -18.06 -1.08 -18.11
CA VAL A 162 -17.97 -1.14 -16.65
C VAL A 162 -18.00 -2.58 -16.14
N PHE A 163 -18.90 -3.42 -16.66
CA PHE A 163 -18.94 -4.84 -16.31
C PHE A 163 -17.71 -5.60 -16.79
N LEU A 164 -17.21 -5.31 -17.99
CA LEU A 164 -15.99 -5.92 -18.51
C LEU A 164 -14.79 -5.57 -17.64
N ALA A 165 -14.61 -4.29 -17.33
CA ALA A 165 -13.50 -3.81 -16.49
C ALA A 165 -13.52 -4.37 -15.07
N SER A 166 -14.72 -4.59 -14.52
CA SER A 166 -14.86 -5.28 -13.24
C SER A 166 -14.25 -6.69 -13.27
N ARG A 167 -14.23 -7.34 -14.43
CA ARG A 167 -13.73 -8.72 -14.58
C ARG A 167 -12.33 -8.84 -15.17
N SER A 168 -11.88 -7.86 -15.97
CA SER A 168 -10.64 -7.97 -16.73
C SER A 168 -9.46 -7.19 -16.15
N LEU A 169 -9.68 -6.30 -15.17
CA LEU A 169 -8.65 -5.34 -14.70
C LEU A 169 -7.97 -4.61 -15.88
N ASP A 170 -8.72 -4.34 -16.95
CA ASP A 170 -8.17 -3.75 -18.16
C ASP A 170 -7.79 -2.28 -17.92
N LYS A 171 -6.50 -1.97 -18.12
CA LYS A 171 -5.94 -0.62 -18.00
C LYS A 171 -6.57 0.38 -18.98
N ASP A 172 -7.07 -0.11 -20.11
CA ASP A 172 -7.65 0.73 -21.16
C ASP A 172 -9.12 1.09 -20.86
N PHE A 173 -9.72 0.49 -19.82
CA PHE A 173 -11.08 0.77 -19.36
C PHE A 173 -11.34 2.26 -19.11
N LEU A 174 -10.43 2.95 -18.41
CA LEU A 174 -10.63 4.36 -18.07
C LEU A 174 -10.73 5.23 -19.33
N THR A 175 -9.98 4.87 -20.38
CA THR A 175 -10.02 5.56 -21.66
C THR A 175 -11.37 5.35 -22.34
N GLU A 176 -11.86 4.10 -22.40
CA GLU A 176 -13.16 3.79 -23.00
C GLU A 176 -14.32 4.43 -22.24
N LEU A 177 -14.27 4.40 -20.90
CA LEU A 177 -15.26 5.01 -20.02
C LEU A 177 -15.31 6.52 -20.24
N ARG A 178 -14.14 7.19 -20.25
CA ARG A 178 -14.03 8.63 -20.49
C ARG A 178 -14.59 9.03 -21.85
N GLN A 179 -14.27 8.28 -22.90
CA GLN A 179 -14.82 8.53 -24.23
C GLN A 179 -16.35 8.39 -24.25
N GLY A 180 -16.90 7.37 -23.58
CA GLY A 180 -18.35 7.18 -23.47
C GLY A 180 -19.03 8.32 -22.71
N VAL A 181 -18.46 8.72 -21.56
CA VAL A 181 -18.98 9.84 -20.77
C VAL A 181 -18.96 11.15 -21.56
N ASN A 182 -17.86 11.46 -22.26
CA ASN A 182 -17.78 12.66 -23.09
C ASN A 182 -18.88 12.68 -24.18
N ARG A 183 -19.13 11.54 -24.84
CA ARG A 183 -20.20 11.43 -25.83
C ARG A 183 -21.60 11.63 -25.25
N LEU A 184 -21.83 11.16 -24.02
CA LEU A 184 -23.10 11.38 -23.32
C LEU A 184 -23.27 12.85 -22.89
N GLN A 185 -22.18 13.52 -22.49
CA GLN A 185 -22.21 14.95 -22.15
C GLN A 185 -22.50 15.84 -23.37
N GLU A 186 -21.96 15.47 -24.53
CA GLU A 186 -22.20 16.15 -25.80
C GLU A 186 -23.55 15.76 -26.44
N TYR A 187 -24.31 14.86 -25.82
CA TYR A 187 -25.55 14.34 -26.40
C TYR A 187 -26.71 15.34 -26.27
N HIS A 188 -27.22 15.80 -27.41
CA HIS A 188 -28.43 16.61 -27.46
C HIS A 188 -29.66 15.73 -27.75
N PHE A 189 -30.58 15.65 -26.78
CA PHE A 189 -31.85 14.97 -26.97
C PHE A 189 -32.68 15.66 -28.05
N LYS A 190 -33.32 14.88 -28.92
CA LYS A 190 -34.19 15.39 -29.98
C LYS A 190 -35.49 16.02 -29.46
N ASN A 191 -35.85 15.76 -28.21
CA ASN A 191 -37.09 16.22 -27.58
C ASN A 191 -36.79 16.94 -26.27
N ASP A 192 -37.28 18.19 -26.14
CA ASP A 192 -37.14 19.03 -24.94
C ASP A 192 -37.72 18.39 -23.67
N ALA A 193 -38.77 17.57 -23.80
CA ALA A 193 -39.33 16.84 -22.67
C ALA A 193 -38.35 15.77 -22.15
N GLN A 194 -37.62 15.12 -23.06
CA GLN A 194 -36.60 14.12 -22.71
C GLN A 194 -35.36 14.79 -22.12
N ALA A 195 -34.95 15.95 -22.65
CA ALA A 195 -33.86 16.75 -22.11
C ALA A 195 -34.13 17.24 -20.67
N ARG A 196 -35.34 17.75 -20.40
CA ARG A 196 -35.75 18.21 -19.06
C ARG A 196 -35.86 17.07 -18.04
N MET A 197 -36.32 15.89 -18.47
CA MET A 197 -36.32 14.69 -17.62
C MET A 197 -34.90 14.19 -17.34
N ALA A 198 -33.99 14.19 -18.32
CA ALA A 198 -32.60 13.80 -18.10
C ALA A 198 -31.87 14.72 -17.10
N LEU A 199 -32.11 16.03 -17.18
CA LEU A 199 -31.57 17.04 -16.24
C LEU A 199 -32.08 16.85 -14.80
N THR A 200 -33.38 16.58 -14.63
CA THR A 200 -33.98 16.35 -13.29
C THR A 200 -33.54 15.04 -12.64
N LEU A 201 -33.01 14.10 -13.43
CA LEU A 201 -32.54 12.79 -12.98
C LEU A 201 -31.02 12.75 -12.73
N GLY A 202 -30.31 13.85 -12.98
CA GLY A 202 -28.85 13.89 -12.92
C GLY A 202 -28.15 13.06 -14.01
N LEU A 203 -28.84 12.82 -15.13
CA LEU A 203 -28.34 12.03 -16.27
C LEU A 203 -27.60 12.88 -17.32
N THR A 204 -27.58 14.20 -17.13
CA THR A 204 -26.83 15.18 -17.92
C THR A 204 -26.22 16.21 -16.98
N TYR A 205 -24.94 16.52 -17.16
CA TYR A 205 -24.24 17.64 -16.53
C TYR A 205 -24.05 18.76 -17.54
#